data_AF-A0A942JC71-F1
#
_entry.id   AF-A0A942JC71-F1
#
_cell.length_a   1.000
_cell.length_b   1.000
_cell.length_c   1.000
_cell.angle_alpha   90.00
_cell.angle_beta   90.00
_cell.angle_gamma   90.00
#
_symmetry.space_group_name_H-M   'P 1'
#
loop_
_entity.id
_entity.type
_entity.pdbx_description
1 polymer ?
#
loop_
_entity_poly.entity_id
_entity_poly.type
_entity_poly.pdbx_seq_one_letter_code
_entity_poly.pdbx_strand_id
1 'polypeptide(L)'
;MKKIINGFAYDTDTAVHLTRWQSQVNDGYFSFCSEDLYQTKAGRFFIHGKGGAHTCYSPPRGDSAAVGEAIVSLTKREAQKWIKNRLDIDTYKRLFGPTPRGSDR
;
A
#
# COMPACT_ATOMS: atom_id res chain seq x y z
N MET A 1 -9.03 -3.22 8.92
CA MET A 1 -8.78 -1.80 9.22
C MET A 1 -9.74 -0.93 8.41
N LYS A 2 -10.41 0.05 9.04
CA LYS A 2 -11.41 0.91 8.41
C LYS A 2 -11.13 2.38 8.76
N LYS A 3 -11.18 3.27 7.77
CA LYS A 3 -10.93 4.71 7.98
C LYS A 3 -11.69 5.55 6.97
N ILE A 4 -12.18 6.70 7.42
CA ILE A 4 -12.74 7.72 6.53
C ILE A 4 -11.64 8.77 6.28
N ILE A 5 -11.31 9.00 5.02
CA ILE A 5 -10.33 10.01 4.59
C ILE A 5 -10.99 10.86 3.51
N ASN A 6 -11.02 12.19 3.71
CA ASN A 6 -11.64 13.15 2.80
C ASN A 6 -13.08 12.77 2.40
N GLY A 7 -13.86 12.25 3.34
CA GLY A 7 -15.25 11.82 3.11
C GLY A 7 -15.42 10.47 2.42
N PHE A 8 -14.34 9.76 2.08
CA PHE A 8 -14.39 8.42 1.49
C PHE A 8 -14.06 7.34 2.51
N ALA A 9 -14.87 6.29 2.55
CA ALA A 9 -14.63 5.12 3.39
C ALA A 9 -13.61 4.18 2.72
N TYR A 10 -12.57 3.85 3.46
CA TYR A 10 -11.56 2.87 3.11
C TYR A 10 -11.64 1.72 4.09
N ASP A 11 -11.92 0.52 3.58
CA ASP A 11 -12.18 -0.66 4.39
C ASP A 11 -11.48 -1.86 3.75
N THR A 12 -10.52 -2.44 4.48
CA THR A 12 -9.76 -3.61 4.01
C THR A 12 -10.61 -4.87 3.88
N ASP A 13 -11.77 -4.93 4.53
CA ASP A 13 -12.64 -6.12 4.53
C ASP A 13 -13.56 -6.15 3.29
N THR A 14 -13.89 -4.97 2.75
CA THR A 14 -14.80 -4.84 1.59
C THR A 14 -14.08 -4.44 0.31
N ALA A 15 -12.85 -3.95 0.40
CA ALA A 15 -12.00 -3.66 -0.73
C ALA A 15 -11.36 -4.93 -1.31
N VAL A 16 -11.04 -4.88 -2.59
CA VAL A 16 -10.32 -5.94 -3.30
C VAL A 16 -8.84 -5.79 -3.01
N HIS A 17 -8.22 -6.82 -2.44
CA HIS A 17 -6.76 -6.90 -2.32
C HIS A 17 -6.15 -7.11 -3.71
N LEU A 18 -5.19 -6.27 -4.09
CA LEU A 18 -4.52 -6.37 -5.38
C LEU A 18 -3.16 -7.05 -5.27
N THR A 19 -2.35 -6.61 -4.30
CA THR A 19 -0.99 -7.11 -4.10
C THR A 19 -0.44 -6.66 -2.76
N ARG A 20 0.65 -7.29 -2.33
CA ARG A 20 1.37 -7.01 -1.09
C ARG A 20 2.85 -6.85 -1.37
N TRP A 21 3.47 -5.87 -0.72
CA TRP A 21 4.91 -5.78 -0.58
C TRP A 21 5.30 -5.94 0.89
N GLN A 22 6.45 -6.55 1.14
CA GLN A 22 7.04 -6.60 2.47
C GLN A 22 8.55 -6.40 2.38
N SER A 23 9.12 -5.74 3.38
CA SER A 23 10.56 -5.65 3.57
C SER A 23 11.18 -7.03 3.75
N GLN A 24 12.43 -7.20 3.32
CA GLN A 24 13.19 -8.46 3.52
C GLN A 24 13.68 -8.66 4.97
N VAL A 25 13.27 -7.79 5.89
CA VAL A 25 13.56 -7.89 7.32
C VAL A 25 12.45 -8.69 7.98
N ASN A 26 12.78 -9.56 8.95
CA ASN A 26 11.78 -10.32 9.69
C ASN A 26 10.85 -9.39 10.49
N ASP A 27 9.62 -9.84 10.67
CA ASP A 27 8.52 -9.17 11.39
C ASP A 27 8.80 -8.80 12.85
N GLY A 28 9.79 -9.45 13.47
CA GLY A 28 10.29 -9.13 14.81
C GLY A 28 11.25 -7.94 14.90
N TYR A 29 11.70 -7.36 13.78
CA TYR A 29 12.59 -6.20 13.80
C TYR A 29 11.81 -4.89 13.69
N PHE A 30 12.26 -3.87 14.40
CA PHE A 30 11.66 -2.53 14.38
C PHE A 30 11.59 -1.88 12.99
N SER A 31 12.38 -2.37 12.03
CA SER A 31 12.41 -1.92 10.63
C SER A 31 11.48 -2.71 9.70
N PHE A 32 10.76 -3.71 10.21
CA PHE A 32 9.79 -4.47 9.41
C PHE A 32 8.71 -3.53 8.87
N CYS A 33 8.43 -3.65 7.57
CA CYS A 33 7.38 -2.90 6.89
C CYS A 33 6.65 -3.80 5.90
N SER A 34 5.33 -3.80 5.93
CA SER A 34 4.48 -4.43 4.94
C SER A 34 3.43 -3.46 4.44
N GLU A 35 3.22 -3.41 3.14
CA GLU A 35 2.29 -2.50 2.49
C GLU A 35 1.39 -3.32 1.56
N ASP A 36 0.11 -3.39 1.87
CA ASP A 36 -0.92 -4.05 1.08
C ASP A 36 -1.69 -3.01 0.25
N LEU A 37 -1.74 -3.21 -1.08
CA LEU A 37 -2.48 -2.34 -1.99
C LEU A 37 -3.90 -2.89 -2.21
N TYR A 38 -4.89 -2.06 -1.94
CA TYR A 38 -6.30 -2.36 -2.10
C TYR A 38 -6.98 -1.44 -3.11
N GLN A 39 -8.08 -1.93 -3.70
CA GLN A 39 -9.01 -1.17 -4.50
C GLN A 39 -10.42 -1.27 -3.94
N THR A 40 -11.01 -0.12 -3.60
CA THR A 40 -12.41 -0.03 -3.20
C THR A 40 -13.35 -0.38 -4.35
N LYS A 41 -14.60 -0.76 -4.04
CA LYS A 41 -15.65 -0.99 -5.06
C LYS A 41 -15.91 0.23 -5.96
N ALA A 42 -15.65 1.43 -5.46
CA ALA A 42 -15.75 2.68 -6.20
C ALA A 42 -14.50 2.99 -7.07
N GLY A 43 -13.54 2.07 -7.16
CA GLY A 43 -12.34 2.21 -7.99
C GLY A 43 -11.21 3.05 -7.38
N ARG A 44 -11.35 3.53 -6.13
CA ARG A 44 -10.27 4.23 -5.40
C ARG A 44 -9.24 3.26 -4.86
N PHE A 45 -7.98 3.67 -4.84
CA PHE A 45 -6.86 2.87 -4.34
C PHE A 45 -6.42 3.35 -2.96
N PHE A 46 -5.89 2.45 -2.16
CA PHE A 46 -5.27 2.80 -0.88
C PHE A 46 -4.27 1.72 -0.46
N ILE A 47 -3.28 2.14 0.32
CA ILE A 47 -2.36 1.23 1.00
C ILE A 47 -2.83 1.04 2.42
N HIS A 48 -2.83 -0.20 2.86
CA HIS A 48 -2.78 -0.55 4.27
C HIS A 48 -1.34 -0.91 4.62
N GLY A 49 -0.67 0.01 5.29
CA GLY A 49 0.71 -0.16 5.73
C GLY A 49 0.74 -0.64 7.17
N LYS A 50 1.62 -1.58 7.47
CA LYS A 50 1.96 -2.02 8.82
C LYS A 50 3.47 -1.95 8.96
N GLY A 51 3.95 -1.50 10.10
CA GLY A 51 5.38 -1.52 10.34
C GLY A 51 5.76 -1.34 11.79
N GLY A 52 6.99 -1.74 12.09
CA GLY A 52 7.57 -1.61 13.42
C GLY A 52 7.88 -0.16 13.79
N ALA A 53 8.37 0.03 15.00
CA ALA A 53 8.57 1.33 15.62
C ALA A 53 9.51 2.30 14.86
N HIS A 54 10.34 1.82 13.93
CA HIS A 54 11.23 2.65 13.09
C HIS A 54 10.67 2.94 11.69
N THR A 55 9.42 2.60 11.42
CA THR A 55 8.79 2.86 10.13
C THR A 55 7.88 4.10 10.17
N CYS A 56 7.50 4.62 9.00
CA CYS A 56 6.48 5.66 8.88
C CYS A 56 5.10 5.26 9.41
N TYR A 57 4.92 3.98 9.79
CA TYR A 57 3.71 3.44 10.39
C TYR A 57 3.78 3.39 11.93
N SER A 58 4.87 3.83 12.55
CA SER A 58 5.05 3.85 14.00
C SER A 58 3.93 4.62 14.74
N PRO A 59 3.40 4.11 15.87
CA PRO A 59 2.31 4.76 16.58
C PRO A 59 2.75 6.09 17.23
N PRO A 60 1.88 7.12 17.25
CA PRO A 60 2.27 8.48 17.63
C PRO A 60 2.55 8.73 19.13
N ARG A 61 2.59 7.72 20.01
CA ARG A 61 2.93 7.89 21.44
C ARG A 61 3.59 6.67 22.08
N GLY A 62 4.78 6.88 22.66
CA GLY A 62 5.24 6.25 23.91
C GLY A 62 5.84 4.84 23.85
N ASP A 63 5.26 3.92 23.09
CA ASP A 63 5.71 2.53 23.08
C ASP A 63 6.61 2.27 21.87
N SER A 64 7.90 2.52 22.06
CA SER A 64 8.98 2.36 21.06
C SER A 64 9.17 0.93 20.52
N ALA A 65 8.26 0.00 20.84
CA ALA A 65 8.24 -1.37 20.34
C ALA A 65 6.93 -1.78 19.65
N ALA A 66 5.92 -0.89 19.55
CA ALA A 66 4.63 -1.24 18.97
C ALA A 66 4.65 -1.23 17.43
N VAL A 67 4.04 -2.25 16.83
CA VAL A 67 3.72 -2.30 15.40
C VAL A 67 2.54 -1.35 15.18
N GLY A 68 2.72 -0.35 14.32
CA GLY A 68 1.61 0.53 13.94
C GLY A 68 1.10 0.22 12.54
N GLU A 69 -0.15 0.61 12.30
CA GLU A 69 -0.83 0.44 11.02
C GLU A 69 -1.50 1.73 10.56
N ALA A 70 -1.49 1.99 9.25
CA ALA A 70 -2.13 3.16 8.67
C ALA A 70 -2.78 2.85 7.32
N ILE A 71 -3.83 3.62 7.01
CA ILE A 71 -4.41 3.68 5.66
C ILE A 71 -3.92 4.96 4.99
N VAL A 72 -3.37 4.82 3.78
CA VAL A 72 -2.95 5.92 2.92
C VAL A 72 -3.76 5.86 1.63
N SER A 73 -4.61 6.87 1.39
CA SER A 73 -5.37 6.97 0.14
C SER A 73 -4.45 7.29 -1.03
N LEU A 74 -4.63 6.62 -2.16
CA LEU A 74 -3.84 6.84 -3.38
C LEU A 74 -4.71 7.15 -4.59
N THR A 75 -4.20 7.99 -5.46
CA THR A 75 -4.64 8.09 -6.85
C THR A 75 -4.16 6.87 -7.65
N LYS A 76 -4.80 6.61 -8.80
CA LYS A 76 -4.37 5.54 -9.72
C LYS A 76 -2.90 5.68 -10.13
N ARG A 77 -2.42 6.91 -10.37
CA ARG A 77 -1.02 7.18 -10.73
C ARG A 77 -0.05 6.86 -9.59
N GLU A 78 -0.43 7.19 -8.35
CA GLU A 78 0.40 6.86 -7.18
C GLU A 78 0.43 5.35 -6.93
N ALA A 79 -0.70 4.64 -7.08
CA ALA A 79 -0.73 3.19 -7.00
C ALA A 79 0.17 2.53 -8.07
N GLN A 80 0.11 3.03 -9.31
CA GLN A 80 1.00 2.60 -10.39
C GLN A 80 2.47 2.83 -10.07
N LYS A 81 2.83 4.02 -9.54
CA LYS A 81 4.19 4.35 -9.14
C LYS A 81 4.66 3.47 -7.98
N TRP A 82 3.79 3.21 -7.01
CA TRP A 82 4.09 2.35 -5.87
C TRP A 82 4.44 0.93 -6.32
N ILE A 83 3.65 0.33 -7.22
CA ILE A 83 3.98 -1.00 -7.78
C ILE A 83 5.34 -0.96 -8.49
N LYS A 84 5.61 0.04 -9.34
CA LYS A 84 6.90 0.14 -10.04
C LYS A 84 8.10 0.25 -9.09
N ASN A 85 7.92 0.88 -7.93
CA ASN A 85 8.98 1.08 -6.96
C ASN A 85 9.19 -0.12 -6.03
N ARG A 86 8.15 -0.92 -5.80
CA ARG A 86 8.14 -2.01 -4.81
C ARG A 86 8.15 -3.41 -5.42
N LEU A 87 7.59 -3.55 -6.61
CA LEU A 87 7.28 -4.82 -7.25
C LEU A 87 7.75 -4.83 -8.70
N ASP A 88 7.64 -5.99 -9.33
CA ASP A 88 8.07 -6.23 -10.70
C ASP A 88 7.08 -5.71 -11.76
N ILE A 89 7.57 -5.62 -13.01
CA ILE A 89 6.81 -5.14 -14.16
C ILE A 89 5.64 -6.07 -14.54
N ASP A 90 5.71 -7.36 -14.24
CA ASP A 90 4.66 -8.30 -14.60
C ASP A 90 3.47 -8.17 -13.64
N THR A 91 3.73 -7.92 -12.36
CA THR A 91 2.70 -7.51 -11.40
C THR A 91 2.03 -6.20 -11.82
N TYR A 92 2.80 -5.22 -12.31
CA TYR A 92 2.23 -4.00 -12.88
C TYR A 92 1.30 -4.29 -14.07
N LYS A 93 1.76 -5.09 -15.05
CA LYS A 93 0.97 -5.42 -16.25
C LYS A 93 -0.30 -6.19 -15.91
N ARG A 94 -0.26 -7.09 -14.93
CA ARG A 94 -1.42 -7.86 -14.46
C ARG A 94 -2.51 -6.95 -13.88
N LEU A 95 -2.12 -5.93 -13.13
CA LEU A 95 -3.07 -5.07 -12.40
C LEU A 95 -3.54 -3.85 -13.21
N PHE A 96 -2.68 -3.26 -14.04
CA PHE A 96 -2.97 -2.02 -14.76
C PHE A 96 -2.95 -2.15 -16.29
N GLY A 97 -2.67 -3.34 -16.81
CA GLY A 97 -2.47 -3.58 -18.24
C GLY A 97 -1.08 -3.17 -18.72
N PRO A 98 -0.76 -3.39 -20.02
CA PRO A 98 0.50 -2.95 -20.60
C PRO A 98 0.67 -1.45 -20.37
N THR A 99 1.88 -1.02 -19.98
CA THR A 99 2.24 0.40 -20.02
C THR A 99 1.93 0.91 -21.42
N PRO A 100 1.27 2.08 -21.59
CA PRO A 100 1.10 2.64 -22.91
C PRO A 100 2.48 2.70 -23.55
N ARG A 101 2.71 1.85 -24.57
CA ARG A 101 3.92 1.91 -25.37
C ARG A 101 4.00 3.34 -25.86
N GLY A 102 5.15 3.97 -25.66
CA GLY A 102 5.51 5.12 -26.47
C GLY A 102 5.19 4.75 -27.90
N SER A 103 4.25 5.48 -28.49
CA SER A 103 4.00 5.43 -29.92
C SER A 103 5.21 6.11 -30.54
N ASP A 104 6.31 5.37 -30.64
CA ASP A 104 7.40 5.74 -31.51
C ASP A 104 6.90 5.46 -32.93
N ARG A 105 6.70 6.55 -33.66
CA ARG A 105 6.26 6.61 -35.05
C ARG A 105 7.45 7.01 -35.87
#